data_AF-A0A0A7LAZ4-F1
#
_entry.id   AF-A0A0A7LAZ4-F1
#
_cell.length_a   1.000
_cell.length_b   1.000
_cell.length_c   1.000
_cell.angle_alpha   90.00
_cell.angle_beta   90.00
_cell.angle_gamma   90.00
#
_symmetry.space_group_name_H-M   'P 1'
#
loop_
_entity.id
_entity.type
_entity.pdbx_description
1 polymer ?
#
loop_
_entity_poly.entity_id
_entity_poly.type
_entity_poly.pdbx_seq_one_letter_code
_entity_poly.pdbx_strand_id
1 'polypeptide(L)'
;MAMIDIEYRHSSEPPDDEDLRRWSVEEMEKYLKGLVFDMQVADISSKFTSVEKEGPNSLYINGRKIQDILDGLEIKPLEVDESCDHGKTNIVGFGRPVNQWRKDVIEDIPDVLVKNAISKVYGDILKNRIL
;
A
#
# COMPACT_ATOMS: atom_id res chain seq x y z
N MET A 1 16.13 0.95 -16.12
CA MET A 1 14.78 1.42 -15.75
C MET A 1 14.72 1.65 -14.24
N ALA A 2 13.84 2.54 -13.76
CA ALA A 2 13.59 2.67 -12.32
C ALA A 2 12.88 1.39 -11.86
N MET A 3 13.47 0.64 -10.93
CA MET A 3 12.88 -0.60 -10.42
C MET A 3 12.20 -0.32 -9.08
N ILE A 4 10.96 -0.78 -8.92
CA ILE A 4 10.22 -0.78 -7.67
C ILE A 4 10.30 -2.15 -7.02
N ASP A 5 10.94 -2.23 -5.87
CA ASP A 5 11.06 -3.43 -5.03
C ASP A 5 10.02 -3.34 -3.91
N ILE A 6 9.05 -4.24 -3.93
CA ILE A 6 8.01 -4.35 -2.90
C ILE A 6 8.34 -5.55 -2.02
N GLU A 7 8.59 -5.30 -0.75
CA GLU A 7 8.95 -6.33 0.23
C GLU A 7 7.92 -6.38 1.36
N TYR A 8 7.28 -7.53 1.51
CA TYR A 8 6.38 -7.81 2.63
C TYR A 8 7.12 -8.61 3.70
N ARG A 9 7.26 -8.03 4.89
CA ARG A 9 7.80 -8.72 6.07
C ARG A 9 6.66 -9.13 6.97
N HIS A 10 6.55 -10.39 7.32
CA HIS A 10 5.47 -10.88 8.16
C HIS A 10 5.94 -11.88 9.23
N SER A 11 5.29 -11.87 10.39
CA SER A 11 5.34 -12.97 11.34
C SER A 11 4.25 -13.99 11.00
N SER A 12 4.45 -15.26 11.33
CA SER A 12 3.57 -16.38 10.91
C SER A 12 2.18 -16.45 11.55
N GLU A 13 1.66 -15.35 12.08
CA GLU A 13 0.26 -15.19 12.47
C GLU A 13 -0.10 -13.69 12.43
N PRO A 14 -1.23 -13.28 11.83
CA PRO A 14 -1.67 -11.88 11.89
C PRO A 14 -1.97 -11.49 13.35
N PRO A 15 -1.76 -10.21 13.73
CA PRO A 15 -2.03 -9.74 15.09
C PRO A 15 -3.48 -10.05 15.50
N ASP A 16 -3.66 -10.54 16.72
CA ASP A 16 -4.96 -10.94 17.29
C ASP A 16 -5.76 -9.70 17.73
N ASP A 17 -6.11 -8.86 16.76
CA ASP A 17 -6.86 -7.63 16.98
C ASP A 17 -8.09 -7.61 16.07
N GLU A 18 -9.28 -7.60 16.69
CA GLU A 18 -10.57 -7.65 15.99
C GLU A 18 -10.86 -6.39 15.17
N ASP A 19 -10.15 -5.29 15.44
CA ASP A 19 -10.33 -4.01 14.76
C ASP A 19 -9.46 -3.83 13.51
N LEU A 20 -8.52 -4.75 13.24
CA LEU A 20 -7.70 -4.74 12.03
C LEU A 20 -8.43 -5.41 10.87
N ARG A 21 -8.14 -4.98 9.63
CA ARG A 21 -8.48 -5.80 8.46
C ARG A 21 -7.74 -7.13 8.62
N ARG A 22 -8.50 -8.19 8.90
CA ARG A 22 -7.98 -9.56 8.97
C ARG A 22 -7.66 -10.04 7.54
N TRP A 23 -6.56 -9.58 6.99
CA TRP A 23 -5.94 -10.25 5.85
C TRP A 23 -4.98 -11.29 6.39
N SER A 24 -5.20 -12.52 5.99
CA SER A 24 -4.18 -13.55 6.12
C SER A 24 -2.92 -13.15 5.35
N VAL A 25 -1.77 -13.72 5.74
CA VAL A 25 -0.51 -13.57 5.00
C VAL A 25 -0.72 -13.89 3.51
N GLU A 26 -1.49 -14.94 3.21
CA GLU A 26 -1.80 -15.35 1.84
C GLU A 26 -2.61 -14.29 1.06
N GLU A 27 -3.62 -13.70 1.69
CA GLU A 27 -4.42 -12.63 1.06
C GLU A 27 -3.58 -11.38 0.79
N MET A 28 -2.73 -11.00 1.74
CA MET A 28 -1.83 -9.86 1.57
C MET A 28 -0.81 -10.12 0.47
N GLU A 29 -0.22 -11.31 0.41
CA GLU A 29 0.66 -11.70 -0.69
C GLU A 29 -0.05 -11.68 -2.04
N LYS A 30 -1.28 -12.18 -2.11
CA LYS A 30 -2.07 -12.19 -3.34
C LYS A 30 -2.37 -10.77 -3.82
N TYR A 31 -2.73 -9.89 -2.89
CA TYR A 31 -2.92 -8.46 -3.16
C TYR A 31 -1.64 -7.82 -3.75
N LEU A 32 -0.50 -8.00 -3.07
CA LEU A 32 0.77 -7.39 -3.50
C LEU A 32 1.28 -7.97 -4.83
N LYS A 33 1.09 -9.27 -5.07
CA LYS A 33 1.39 -9.91 -6.36
C LYS A 33 0.52 -9.33 -7.48
N GLY A 34 -0.78 -9.11 -7.21
CA GLY A 34 -1.69 -8.45 -8.15
C GLY A 34 -1.24 -7.02 -8.48
N LEU A 35 -0.86 -6.26 -7.46
CA LEU A 35 -0.35 -4.90 -7.63
C LEU A 35 0.93 -4.85 -8.47
N VAL A 36 1.88 -5.76 -8.21
CA VAL A 36 3.10 -5.88 -9.02
C VAL A 36 2.79 -6.27 -10.46
N PHE A 37 1.84 -7.18 -10.67
CA PHE A 37 1.40 -7.54 -12.02
C PHE A 37 0.82 -6.33 -12.77
N ASP A 38 -0.07 -5.56 -12.16
CA ASP A 38 -0.65 -4.35 -12.76
C ASP A 38 0.44 -3.33 -13.13
N MET A 39 1.45 -3.17 -12.27
CA MET A 39 2.61 -2.32 -12.55
C MET A 39 3.43 -2.82 -13.74
N GLN A 40 3.67 -4.13 -13.84
CA GLN A 40 4.42 -4.72 -14.96
C GLN A 40 3.65 -4.57 -16.28
N VAL A 41 2.33 -4.73 -16.26
CA VAL A 41 1.46 -4.48 -17.43
C VAL A 41 1.54 -3.01 -17.87
N ALA A 42 1.71 -2.08 -16.93
CA ALA A 42 1.90 -0.66 -17.20
C ALA A 42 3.36 -0.27 -17.55
N ASP A 43 4.23 -1.24 -17.88
CA ASP A 43 5.65 -1.05 -18.21
C ASP A 43 6.49 -0.43 -17.06
N ILE A 44 6.04 -0.60 -15.81
CA ILE A 44 6.79 -0.22 -14.61
C ILE A 44 7.58 -1.44 -14.15
N SER A 45 8.91 -1.36 -14.18
CA SER A 45 9.78 -2.43 -13.68
C SER A 45 9.58 -2.60 -12.17
N SER A 46 9.05 -3.75 -11.77
CA SER A 46 8.72 -4.04 -10.38
C SER A 46 9.02 -5.50 -9.98
N LYS A 47 9.30 -5.69 -8.69
CA LYS A 47 9.65 -6.96 -8.04
C LYS A 47 8.84 -7.08 -6.75
N PHE A 48 8.40 -8.29 -6.44
CA PHE A 48 7.81 -8.63 -5.14
C PHE A 48 8.72 -9.60 -4.38
N THR A 49 8.86 -9.42 -3.07
CA THR A 49 9.51 -10.37 -2.17
C THR A 49 8.69 -10.50 -0.88
N SER A 50 8.44 -11.73 -0.44
CA SER A 50 7.83 -12.03 0.85
C SER A 50 8.89 -12.62 1.77
N VAL A 51 9.01 -12.11 2.98
CA VAL A 51 10.02 -12.52 3.96
C VAL A 51 9.35 -12.76 5.30
N GLU A 52 9.43 -13.99 5.80
CA GLU A 52 9.05 -14.29 7.16
C GLU A 52 10.12 -13.73 8.12
N LYS A 53 9.69 -12.88 9.07
CA LYS A 53 10.58 -12.25 10.05
C LYS A 53 9.83 -11.98 11.35
N GLU A 54 10.51 -12.14 12.48
CA GLU A 54 9.96 -11.74 13.78
C GLU A 54 9.64 -10.24 13.83
N GLY A 55 8.48 -9.91 14.40
CA GLY A 55 8.00 -8.54 14.58
C GLY A 55 6.69 -8.26 13.84
N PRO A 56 6.20 -7.01 13.89
CA PRO A 56 4.94 -6.65 13.26
C PRO A 56 5.04 -6.70 11.74
N ASN A 57 3.97 -7.19 11.11
CA ASN A 57 3.83 -7.20 9.67
C ASN A 57 4.05 -5.79 9.11
N SER A 58 4.85 -5.70 8.04
CA SER A 58 5.31 -4.42 7.52
C SER A 58 5.57 -4.52 6.01
N LEU A 59 5.20 -3.46 5.29
CA LEU A 59 5.50 -3.32 3.87
C LEU A 59 6.65 -2.32 3.66
N TYR A 60 7.59 -2.71 2.81
CA TYR A 60 8.72 -1.89 2.39
C TYR A 60 8.67 -1.67 0.88
N ILE A 61 8.97 -0.44 0.46
CA ILE A 61 9.07 -0.06 -0.96
C ILE A 61 10.45 0.53 -1.17
N ASN A 62 11.28 -0.13 -1.99
CA ASN A 62 12.71 0.18 -2.17
C ASN A 62 13.47 0.31 -0.84
N GLY A 63 13.21 -0.60 0.10
CA GLY A 63 13.85 -0.63 1.42
C GLY A 63 13.35 0.42 2.42
N ARG A 64 12.40 1.30 2.04
CA ARG A 64 11.77 2.27 2.94
C ARG A 64 10.45 1.71 3.46
N LYS A 65 10.18 1.83 4.76
CA LYS A 65 8.91 1.40 5.35
C LYS A 65 7.78 2.28 4.79
N ILE A 66 6.63 1.69 4.46
CA ILE A 66 5.50 2.45 3.91
C ILE A 66 5.03 3.57 4.84
N GLN A 67 5.05 3.34 6.15
CA GLN A 67 4.73 4.35 7.14
C GLN A 67 5.61 5.60 7.01
N ASP A 68 6.93 5.41 6.86
CA ASP A 68 7.89 6.50 6.74
C ASP A 68 7.69 7.28 5.43
N ILE A 69 7.27 6.59 4.36
CA ILE A 69 6.94 7.22 3.09
C ILE A 69 5.67 8.08 3.23
N LEU A 70 4.65 7.56 3.92
CA LEU A 70 3.36 8.24 4.10
C LEU A 70 3.43 9.41 5.08
N ASP A 71 4.23 9.33 6.15
CA ASP A 71 4.42 10.42 7.11
C ASP A 71 5.09 11.66 6.46
N GLY A 72 5.87 11.45 5.39
CA GLY A 72 6.43 12.54 4.59
C GLY A 72 5.46 13.17 3.58
N LEU A 73 4.20 12.73 3.53
CA LEU A 73 3.19 13.19 2.58
C LEU A 73 2.04 13.90 3.28
N GLU A 74 1.61 15.01 2.69
CA GLU A 74 0.33 15.62 3.06
C GLU A 74 -0.80 14.78 2.45
N ILE A 75 -1.47 13.99 3.29
CA ILE A 75 -2.65 13.22 2.87
C ILE A 75 -3.84 14.18 2.81
N LYS A 76 -4.13 14.69 1.61
CA LYS A 76 -5.34 15.48 1.39
C LYS A 76 -6.57 14.55 1.36
N PRO A 77 -7.61 14.83 2.15
CA PRO A 77 -8.89 14.15 1.94
C PRO A 77 -9.36 14.47 0.52
N LEU A 78 -9.88 13.47 -0.18
CA LEU A 78 -10.57 13.70 -1.45
C LEU A 78 -11.70 14.69 -1.16
N GLU A 79 -11.65 15.89 -1.74
CA GLU A 79 -12.82 16.75 -1.78
C GLU A 79 -13.90 15.95 -2.50
N VAL A 80 -14.99 15.68 -1.80
CA VAL A 80 -16.14 14.94 -2.33
C VAL A 80 -16.87 15.88 -3.27
N ASP A 81 -16.29 16.16 -4.43
CA ASP A 81 -16.95 16.92 -5.47
C ASP A 81 -17.76 15.96 -6.36
N GLU A 82 -19.05 15.98 -6.09
CA GLU A 82 -20.17 15.94 -7.03
C GLU A 82 -20.04 15.04 -8.28
N SER A 83 -20.87 13.99 -8.28
CA SER A 83 -21.62 13.55 -9.47
C SER A 83 -20.81 13.05 -10.68
N CYS A 84 -20.59 11.73 -10.70
CA CYS A 84 -20.86 10.96 -11.90
C CYS A 84 -21.84 9.83 -11.54
N ASP A 85 -23.11 10.20 -11.40
CA ASP A 85 -24.21 9.23 -11.30
C ASP A 85 -24.41 8.57 -12.67
N HIS A 86 -23.74 7.44 -12.90
CA HIS A 86 -24.16 6.43 -13.87
C HIS A 86 -24.22 5.08 -13.14
N GLY A 87 -25.30 4.90 -12.37
CA GLY A 87 -25.86 3.58 -12.10
C GLY A 87 -25.01 2.70 -11.19
N LYS A 88 -25.05 3.02 -9.89
CA LYS A 88 -24.61 2.16 -8.77
C LYS A 88 -23.13 1.77 -8.80
N THR A 89 -22.30 2.64 -8.22
CA THR A 89 -21.08 2.18 -7.57
C THR A 89 -21.39 2.09 -6.08
N ASN A 90 -21.47 0.85 -5.57
CA ASN A 90 -21.54 0.61 -4.13
C ASN A 90 -20.42 1.43 -3.49
N ILE A 91 -20.79 2.34 -2.58
CA ILE A 91 -19.85 2.94 -1.64
C ILE A 91 -19.19 1.74 -0.97
N VAL A 92 -17.95 1.44 -1.34
CA VAL A 92 -17.17 0.39 -0.71
C VAL A 92 -17.06 0.84 0.73
N GLY A 93 -17.76 0.14 1.63
CA GLY A 93 -17.72 0.39 3.06
C GLY A 93 -16.29 0.17 3.53
N PHE A 94 -15.52 1.23 3.62
CA PHE A 94 -14.26 1.19 4.32
C PHE A 94 -14.61 1.08 5.82
N GLY A 95 -13.91 0.20 6.52
CA GLY A 95 -13.79 0.27 7.98
C GLY A 95 -13.29 1.66 8.43
N ARG A 96 -12.90 1.76 9.71
CA ARG A 96 -12.55 3.02 10.41
C ARG A 96 -12.02 4.15 9.50
N PRO A 97 -12.52 5.39 9.66
CA PRO A 97 -12.16 6.51 8.79
C PRO A 97 -10.63 6.71 8.71
N VAL A 98 -10.14 7.24 7.58
CA VAL A 98 -8.70 7.36 7.24
C VAL A 98 -7.88 8.13 8.29
N ASN A 99 -8.53 8.85 9.23
CA ASN A 99 -7.89 9.54 10.36
C ASN A 99 -7.79 8.69 11.65
N GLN A 100 -8.33 7.47 11.66
CA GLN A 100 -8.36 6.55 12.81
C GLN A 100 -7.56 5.26 12.57
N TRP A 101 -6.85 5.16 11.45
CA TRP A 101 -5.95 4.05 11.17
C TRP A 101 -4.80 3.96 12.17
N ARG A 102 -4.46 2.73 12.53
CA ARG A 102 -3.27 2.41 13.29
C ARG A 102 -2.06 2.41 12.36
N LYS A 103 -1.37 3.55 12.35
CA LYS A 103 -0.19 3.79 11.49
C LYS A 103 0.87 2.69 11.64
N ASP A 104 0.99 2.08 12.80
CA ASP A 104 1.96 1.04 13.11
C ASP A 104 1.66 -0.31 12.42
N VAL A 105 0.44 -0.53 11.94
CA VAL A 105 -0.02 -1.81 11.37
C VAL A 105 -0.27 -1.67 9.86
N ILE A 106 0.30 -2.59 9.07
CA ILE A 106 0.20 -2.53 7.60
C ILE A 106 -1.18 -2.93 7.08
N GLU A 107 -1.82 -3.89 7.72
CA GLU A 107 -3.12 -4.44 7.33
C GLU A 107 -4.22 -3.37 7.37
N ASP A 108 -4.05 -2.36 8.22
CA ASP A 108 -4.98 -1.25 8.36
C ASP A 108 -4.78 -0.15 7.30
N ILE A 109 -3.69 -0.20 6.51
CA ILE A 109 -3.39 0.80 5.49
C ILE A 109 -4.33 0.62 4.29
N PRO A 110 -5.13 1.63 3.91
CA PRO A 110 -5.97 1.56 2.72
C PRO A 110 -5.15 1.40 1.44
N ASP A 111 -5.69 0.66 0.46
CA ASP A 111 -5.08 0.42 -0.87
C ASP A 111 -4.63 1.71 -1.56
N VAL A 112 -5.43 2.77 -1.46
CA VAL A 112 -5.11 4.09 -2.03
C VAL A 112 -3.79 4.64 -1.47
N LEU A 113 -3.53 4.46 -0.18
CA LEU A 113 -2.29 4.92 0.44
C LEU A 113 -1.09 4.07 0.01
N VAL A 114 -1.27 2.75 -0.14
CA VAL A 114 -0.24 1.85 -0.70
C VAL A 114 0.17 2.31 -2.10
N LYS A 115 -0.80 2.57 -2.98
CA LYS A 115 -0.56 3.08 -4.34
C LYS A 115 0.10 4.46 -4.35
N ASN A 116 -0.29 5.36 -3.44
CA ASN A 116 0.33 6.68 -3.30
C ASN A 116 1.79 6.57 -2.85
N ALA A 117 2.10 5.69 -1.89
CA ALA A 117 3.47 5.45 -1.45
C ALA A 117 4.34 4.92 -2.60
N ILE A 118 3.85 3.96 -3.39
CA ILE A 118 4.54 3.47 -4.59
C ILE A 118 4.77 4.59 -5.59
N SER A 119 3.74 5.40 -5.88
CA SER A 119 3.82 6.51 -6.82
C SER A 119 4.84 7.56 -6.38
N LYS A 120 4.92 7.84 -5.07
CA LYS A 120 5.92 8.73 -4.49
C LYS A 120 7.33 8.18 -4.67
N VAL A 121 7.56 6.91 -4.34
CA VAL A 121 8.87 6.27 -4.51
C VAL A 121 9.28 6.26 -5.98
N TYR A 122 8.36 5.92 -6.89
CA TYR A 122 8.60 5.95 -8.32
C TYR A 122 8.98 7.36 -8.82
N GLY A 123 8.23 8.38 -8.40
CA GLY A 123 8.51 9.77 -8.70
C GLY A 123 9.88 10.24 -8.17
N ASP A 124 10.27 9.82 -6.96
CA ASP A 124 11.59 10.13 -6.40
C ASP A 124 12.72 9.50 -7.24
N ILE A 125 12.56 8.26 -7.70
CA ILE A 125 13.56 7.60 -8.55
C ILE A 125 13.66 8.32 -9.90
N LEU A 126 12.53 8.74 -10.49
CA LEU A 126 12.52 9.50 -11.74
C LEU A 126 13.13 10.90 -11.57
N LYS A 127 12.89 11.59 -10.45
CA LYS A 127 13.53 12.88 -10.15
C LYS A 127 15.04 12.74 -9.92
N ASN A 128 15.48 11.65 -9.30
CA ASN A 128 16.90 11.36 -9.13
C ASN A 128 17.58 10.88 -10.43
N ARG A 129 16.82 10.71 -11.52
CA ARG A 129 17.33 10.40 -12.87
C ARG A 129 17.57 11.66 -13.71
N ILE A 130 17.64 12.86 -13.13
CA ILE A 130 18.07 14.05 -13.87
C ILE A 130 19.43 13.75 -14.52
N LEU A 131 19.40 13.64 -15.85
CA LEU A 131 20.51 13.55 -16.81
C LEU A 131 20.86 14.97 -17.25
#